data_AF-A0AA38PFX6-F1
#
_entry.id   AF-A0AA38PFX6-F1
#
_cell.length_a   1.000
_cell.length_b   1.000
_cell.length_c   1.000
_cell.angle_alpha   90.00
_cell.angle_beta   90.00
_cell.angle_gamma   90.00
#
_symmetry.space_group_name_H-M   'P 1'
#
loop_
_entity.id
_entity.type
_entity.pdbx_description
1 polymer ?
#
loop_
_entity_poly.entity_id
_entity_poly.type
_entity_poly.pdbx_seq_one_letter_code
_entity_poly.pdbx_strand_id
1 'polypeptide(L)'
;MNPPPTTASFPQSEIDIGYAYSLDALIFVAGVPPRLFPGYLFAFQPLLIDSEFRFYNGNFVPEVNPATLIIVLGPGLNSIPSSVLFDLSQLISRFTSLRDIEFRIHDSVWSRHLVEELPILPPTVKRTVLLVSNLLLDGPELVRITYDANAPRFTASLVAALIGLHLTVKGYGVTDLLFMLNVHSALAAVAFQARCEGRIEISKEHSVGLRMSGTMKDARTVLKATMKTARAPEYAHRQYTLTSFVVDVPQLYYRDEFRDCIDTMLSKAPGLQHLDISICSLGTNETDDWMEGLRLLVGFHDLIHVHIAHPRPLNLSDADLSHFLRSWRNAEHVSLNPKASAAMISRSQVMFTTNALNVVAYEAPRSLRHLRLFVDADKVSVFGTRGFSPHVGVGNVELRLLTANPRSVRAVMRMAEGLFPNARVMEV
;
A
#
# COMPACT_ATOMS: atom_id res chain seq x y z
N MET A 1 40.84 -8.32 -31.31
CA MET A 1 39.47 -8.50 -31.85
C MET A 1 38.79 -9.53 -30.98
N ASN A 2 37.87 -9.09 -30.12
CA ASN A 2 37.03 -10.00 -29.37
C ASN A 2 35.97 -10.57 -30.32
N PRO A 3 35.60 -11.86 -30.21
CA PRO A 3 34.41 -12.33 -30.91
C PRO A 3 33.20 -11.53 -30.42
N PRO A 4 32.18 -11.30 -31.27
CA PRO A 4 30.97 -10.63 -30.84
C PRO A 4 30.30 -11.43 -29.71
N PRO A 5 29.51 -10.78 -28.84
CA PRO A 5 28.65 -11.49 -27.91
C PRO A 5 27.72 -12.39 -28.73
N THR A 6 27.63 -13.66 -28.35
CA THR A 6 26.69 -14.62 -28.92
C THR A 6 25.28 -14.06 -28.86
N THR A 7 24.83 -13.57 -30.00
CA THR A 7 23.45 -13.25 -30.32
C THR A 7 22.56 -14.43 -30.00
N ALA A 8 21.44 -14.13 -29.33
CA ALA A 8 20.28 -15.00 -29.21
C ALA A 8 20.00 -15.72 -30.53
N SER A 9 20.14 -17.04 -30.55
CA SER A 9 19.64 -17.89 -31.61
C SER A 9 18.50 -18.74 -31.05
N PHE A 10 17.27 -18.25 -31.23
CA PHE A 10 16.08 -19.10 -31.24
C PHE A 10 15.83 -19.50 -32.70
N PRO A 11 16.24 -20.70 -33.17
CA PRO A 11 16.01 -21.11 -34.55
C PRO A 11 14.72 -21.94 -34.64
N GLN A 12 13.84 -21.42 -35.49
CA GLN A 12 12.71 -21.99 -36.23
C GLN A 12 12.59 -23.53 -36.29
N SER A 13 11.50 -24.08 -35.74
CA SER A 13 10.56 -24.93 -36.48
C SER A 13 9.28 -25.14 -35.64
N GLU A 14 8.18 -24.54 -36.11
CA GLU A 14 6.75 -24.73 -35.77
C GLU A 14 6.40 -25.57 -34.54
N ILE A 15 6.09 -24.91 -33.41
CA ILE A 15 5.32 -25.56 -32.35
C ILE A 15 4.31 -24.54 -31.81
N ASP A 16 3.06 -24.72 -32.21
CA ASP A 16 1.98 -23.77 -31.97
C ASP A 16 1.57 -23.74 -30.49
N ILE A 17 1.09 -24.84 -29.90
CA ILE A 17 0.83 -24.93 -28.45
C ILE A 17 0.98 -26.40 -28.03
N GLY A 18 1.77 -26.70 -27.01
CA GLY A 18 1.81 -28.02 -26.36
C GLY A 18 0.74 -28.13 -25.28
N TYR A 19 0.15 -29.31 -25.09
CA TYR A 19 -0.80 -29.53 -24.00
C TYR A 19 -0.64 -30.90 -23.32
N ALA A 20 -1.01 -30.95 -22.04
CA ALA A 20 -1.02 -32.15 -21.23
C ALA A 20 -2.28 -32.16 -20.35
N TYR A 21 -2.76 -33.34 -20.00
CA TYR A 21 -3.92 -33.52 -19.13
C TYR A 21 -3.56 -34.45 -17.96
N SER A 22 -4.06 -34.12 -16.77
CA SER A 22 -3.89 -34.94 -15.57
C SER A 22 -5.09 -34.78 -14.65
N LEU A 23 -5.77 -35.89 -14.32
CA LEU A 23 -6.96 -36.01 -13.46
C LEU A 23 -8.07 -34.98 -13.76
N ASP A 24 -7.91 -33.74 -13.31
CA ASP A 24 -8.87 -32.63 -13.45
C ASP A 24 -8.25 -31.34 -14.01
N ALA A 25 -6.98 -31.38 -14.42
CA ALA A 25 -6.20 -30.24 -14.90
C ALA A 25 -5.83 -30.39 -16.37
N LEU A 26 -6.03 -29.32 -17.13
CA LEU A 26 -5.52 -29.15 -18.49
C LEU A 26 -4.41 -28.11 -18.48
N ILE A 27 -3.31 -28.40 -19.16
CA ILE A 27 -2.13 -27.54 -19.19
C ILE A 27 -1.81 -27.20 -20.63
N PHE A 28 -1.64 -25.92 -20.92
CA PHE A 28 -1.17 -25.39 -22.19
C PHE A 28 0.20 -24.75 -22.01
N VAL A 29 1.10 -25.02 -22.95
CA VAL A 29 2.43 -24.41 -23.01
C VAL A 29 2.63 -23.84 -24.41
N ALA A 30 2.78 -22.52 -24.49
CA ALA A 30 2.93 -21.75 -25.71
C ALA A 30 4.27 -21.01 -25.70
N GLY A 31 4.97 -20.95 -26.82
CA GLY A 31 6.21 -20.15 -26.95
C GLY A 31 7.41 -20.68 -26.16
N VAL A 32 7.39 -21.96 -25.77
CA VAL A 32 8.50 -22.67 -25.12
C VAL A 32 8.94 -23.84 -26.01
N PRO A 33 10.23 -24.20 -26.10
CA PRO A 33 10.66 -25.44 -26.73
C PRO A 33 10.21 -26.69 -25.95
N PRO A 34 9.72 -27.77 -26.59
CA PRO A 34 9.21 -28.97 -25.90
C PRO A 34 10.18 -29.61 -24.92
N ARG A 35 11.47 -29.62 -25.29
CA ARG A 35 12.56 -30.12 -24.44
C ARG A 35 12.68 -29.39 -23.09
N LEU A 36 12.13 -28.17 -23.00
CA LEU A 36 12.12 -27.36 -21.78
C LEU A 36 10.77 -27.44 -21.06
N PHE A 37 9.69 -27.96 -21.67
CA PHE A 37 8.37 -28.07 -21.03
C PHE A 37 8.44 -28.75 -19.66
N PRO A 38 9.13 -29.91 -19.49
CA PRO A 38 9.20 -30.56 -18.19
C PRO A 38 9.95 -29.70 -17.17
N GLY A 39 11.02 -28.99 -17.57
CA GLY A 39 11.76 -28.09 -16.69
C GLY A 39 10.93 -26.92 -16.19
N TYR A 40 10.06 -26.37 -17.05
CA TYR A 40 9.08 -25.37 -16.64
C TYR A 40 7.98 -25.97 -15.76
N LEU A 41 7.51 -27.20 -15.99
CA LEU A 41 6.48 -27.81 -15.14
C LEU A 41 6.98 -28.34 -13.79
N PHE A 42 8.25 -28.78 -13.70
CA PHE A 42 8.86 -29.38 -12.51
C PHE A 42 8.83 -28.43 -11.30
N ALA A 43 8.85 -27.13 -11.56
CA ALA A 43 8.75 -26.09 -10.55
C ALA A 43 7.38 -26.00 -9.86
N PHE A 44 6.32 -26.55 -10.46
CA PHE A 44 4.96 -26.10 -10.16
C PHE A 44 4.01 -27.24 -9.77
N GLN A 45 4.15 -28.40 -10.41
CA GLN A 45 3.43 -29.60 -10.01
C GLN A 45 4.32 -30.82 -10.25
N PRO A 46 5.09 -31.26 -9.23
CA PRO A 46 5.96 -32.44 -9.33
C PRO A 46 5.21 -33.73 -9.67
N LEU A 47 3.88 -33.75 -9.52
CA LEU A 47 3.05 -34.91 -9.86
C LEU A 47 2.78 -35.07 -11.37
N LEU A 48 3.17 -34.08 -12.20
CA LEU A 48 3.00 -34.11 -13.66
C LEU A 48 4.22 -34.64 -14.42
N ILE A 49 5.25 -35.14 -13.70
CA ILE A 49 6.56 -35.49 -14.25
C ILE A 49 6.47 -36.57 -15.37
N ASP A 50 5.40 -37.37 -15.39
CA ASP A 50 5.19 -38.43 -16.39
C ASP A 50 4.13 -38.08 -17.45
N SER A 51 3.77 -36.82 -17.63
CA SER A 51 2.74 -36.41 -18.60
C SER A 51 3.26 -36.43 -20.04
N GLU A 52 2.65 -37.23 -20.92
CA GLU A 52 2.89 -37.10 -22.37
C GLU A 52 2.29 -35.79 -22.90
N PHE A 53 3.16 -34.91 -23.42
CA PHE A 53 2.73 -33.69 -24.10
C PHE A 53 2.26 -34.00 -25.53
N ARG A 54 1.08 -33.48 -25.89
CA ARG A 54 0.54 -33.48 -27.24
C ARG A 54 0.61 -32.08 -27.83
N PHE A 55 0.51 -31.96 -29.15
CA PHE A 55 0.50 -30.66 -29.82
C PHE A 55 -0.91 -30.29 -30.27
N TYR A 56 -1.32 -29.05 -29.99
CA TYR A 56 -2.59 -28.49 -30.39
C TYR A 56 -2.50 -27.97 -31.83
N ASN A 57 -3.44 -28.41 -32.66
CA ASN A 57 -3.54 -28.07 -34.09
C ASN A 57 -4.89 -27.41 -34.44
N GLY A 58 -5.59 -26.82 -33.46
CA GLY A 58 -6.89 -26.16 -33.67
C GLY A 58 -8.13 -27.00 -33.34
N ASN A 59 -7.99 -28.31 -33.09
CA ASN A 59 -9.14 -29.19 -32.79
C ASN A 59 -8.99 -29.85 -31.41
N PHE A 60 -9.67 -29.31 -30.39
CA PHE A 60 -9.93 -30.04 -29.15
C PHE A 60 -11.14 -30.94 -29.31
N VAL A 61 -10.99 -32.21 -28.96
CA VAL A 61 -12.14 -33.12 -28.81
C VAL A 61 -12.88 -32.73 -27.52
N PRO A 62 -14.21 -32.54 -27.54
CA PRO A 62 -15.03 -32.13 -26.38
C PRO A 62 -14.99 -33.04 -25.15
N GLU A 63 -14.27 -34.16 -25.18
CA GLU A 63 -14.22 -35.14 -24.08
C GLU A 63 -13.49 -34.61 -22.84
N VAL A 64 -12.70 -33.54 -22.96
CA VAL A 64 -11.94 -32.96 -21.84
C VAL A 64 -12.65 -31.73 -21.28
N ASN A 65 -13.18 -31.84 -20.06
CA ASN A 65 -13.81 -30.74 -19.33
C ASN A 65 -13.12 -30.54 -17.96
N PRO A 66 -11.98 -29.84 -17.92
CA PRO A 66 -11.15 -29.75 -16.74
C PRO A 66 -11.78 -28.83 -15.67
N ALA A 67 -11.48 -29.10 -14.40
CA ALA A 67 -11.78 -28.18 -13.31
C ALA A 67 -10.71 -27.08 -13.17
N THR A 68 -9.48 -27.36 -13.59
CA THR A 68 -8.34 -26.43 -13.54
C THR A 68 -7.67 -26.28 -14.90
N LEU A 69 -7.34 -25.05 -15.29
CA LEU A 69 -6.60 -24.74 -16.51
C LEU A 69 -5.32 -23.99 -16.19
N ILE A 70 -4.17 -24.48 -16.65
CA ILE A 70 -2.88 -23.80 -16.50
C ILE A 70 -2.36 -23.44 -17.90
N ILE A 71 -2.01 -22.17 -18.11
CA ILE A 71 -1.50 -21.67 -19.39
C ILE A 71 -0.13 -21.05 -19.14
N VAL A 72 0.90 -21.63 -19.74
CA VAL A 72 2.29 -21.18 -19.68
C VAL A 72 2.65 -20.49 -20.99
N LEU A 73 3.06 -19.22 -20.91
CA LEU A 73 3.44 -18.36 -22.04
C LEU A 73 4.94 -18.06 -21.96
N GLY A 74 5.72 -18.61 -22.89
CA GLY A 74 7.18 -18.52 -22.96
C GLY A 74 7.70 -17.47 -23.94
N PRO A 75 9.04 -17.24 -23.96
CA PRO A 75 9.70 -16.16 -24.71
C PRO A 75 9.44 -16.16 -26.23
N GLY A 76 9.09 -17.31 -26.81
CA GLY A 76 8.74 -17.44 -28.22
C GLY A 76 7.28 -17.13 -28.55
N LEU A 77 6.48 -16.58 -27.61
CA LEU A 77 5.04 -16.33 -27.81
C LEU A 77 4.77 -15.48 -29.06
N ASN A 78 5.59 -14.46 -29.31
CA ASN A 78 5.44 -13.56 -30.46
C ASN A 78 5.64 -14.27 -31.82
N SER A 79 6.14 -15.51 -31.83
CA SER A 79 6.27 -16.34 -33.02
C SER A 79 5.03 -17.21 -33.28
N ILE A 80 4.05 -17.25 -32.37
CA ILE A 80 2.81 -17.99 -32.53
C ILE A 80 1.80 -17.12 -33.30
N PRO A 81 1.12 -17.66 -34.34
CA PRO A 81 0.11 -16.91 -35.07
C PRO A 81 -1.04 -16.43 -34.17
N SER A 82 -1.46 -15.17 -34.31
CA SER A 82 -2.56 -14.59 -33.53
C SER A 82 -3.88 -15.37 -33.66
N SER A 83 -4.11 -16.06 -34.79
CA SER A 83 -5.26 -16.93 -34.99
C SER A 83 -5.29 -18.10 -34.02
N VAL A 84 -4.14 -18.72 -33.73
CA VAL A 84 -4.02 -19.85 -32.80
C VAL A 84 -4.27 -19.40 -31.36
N LEU A 85 -3.74 -18.23 -30.98
CA LEU A 85 -3.99 -17.63 -29.65
C LEU A 85 -5.47 -17.25 -29.49
N PHE A 86 -6.09 -16.74 -30.55
CA PHE A 86 -7.52 -16.45 -30.58
C PHE A 86 -8.36 -17.72 -30.39
N ASP A 87 -8.04 -18.80 -31.10
CA ASP A 87 -8.75 -20.09 -30.95
C ASP A 87 -8.64 -20.65 -29.53
N LEU A 88 -7.47 -20.52 -28.89
CA LEU A 88 -7.29 -20.90 -27.48
C LEU A 88 -8.22 -20.10 -26.57
N SER A 89 -8.34 -18.79 -26.78
CA SER A 89 -9.22 -17.92 -25.98
C SER A 89 -10.70 -18.34 -26.09
N GLN A 90 -11.13 -18.70 -27.31
CA GLN A 90 -12.49 -19.19 -27.56
C GLN A 90 -12.73 -20.56 -26.91
N LEU A 91 -11.70 -21.41 -26.85
CA LEU A 91 -11.81 -22.72 -26.21
C LEU A 91 -12.11 -22.63 -24.72
N ILE A 92 -11.48 -21.69 -23.99
CA ILE A 92 -11.68 -21.52 -22.54
C ILE A 92 -13.15 -21.30 -22.20
N SER A 93 -13.87 -20.59 -23.07
CA SER A 93 -15.31 -20.33 -22.89
C SER A 93 -16.17 -21.60 -22.93
N ARG A 94 -15.66 -22.70 -23.49
CA ARG A 94 -16.39 -23.98 -23.67
C ARG A 94 -16.27 -24.91 -22.47
N PHE A 95 -15.34 -24.68 -21.54
CA PHE A 95 -15.15 -25.54 -20.37
C PHE A 95 -16.17 -25.22 -19.26
N THR A 96 -17.20 -26.05 -19.14
CA THR A 96 -18.32 -25.82 -18.20
C THR A 96 -18.00 -26.22 -16.75
N SER A 97 -17.01 -27.09 -16.54
CA SER A 97 -16.55 -27.49 -15.20
C SER A 97 -15.43 -26.63 -14.64
N LEU A 98 -14.93 -25.68 -15.44
CA LEU A 98 -13.75 -24.88 -15.10
C LEU A 98 -14.01 -23.97 -13.91
N ARG A 99 -13.21 -24.14 -12.85
CA ARG A 99 -13.28 -23.38 -11.59
C ARG A 99 -12.03 -22.55 -11.35
N ASP A 100 -10.88 -23.04 -11.78
CA ASP A 100 -9.58 -22.43 -11.52
C ASP A 100 -8.82 -22.21 -12.83
N ILE A 101 -8.24 -21.02 -13.00
CA ILE A 101 -7.37 -20.70 -14.13
C ILE A 101 -6.06 -20.11 -13.63
N GLU A 102 -4.94 -20.52 -14.20
CA GLU A 102 -3.64 -19.99 -13.89
C GLU A 102 -2.87 -19.64 -15.17
N PHE A 103 -2.52 -18.37 -15.33
CA PHE A 103 -1.62 -17.88 -16.37
C PHE A 103 -0.22 -17.72 -15.79
N ARG A 104 0.78 -18.31 -16.43
CA ARG A 104 2.19 -18.16 -16.10
C ARG A 104 2.90 -17.56 -17.29
N ILE A 105 3.42 -16.37 -17.14
CA ILE A 105 3.90 -15.53 -18.23
C ILE A 105 5.38 -15.26 -18.02
N HIS A 106 6.18 -15.56 -19.04
CA HIS A 106 7.60 -15.20 -19.06
C HIS A 106 7.75 -13.68 -19.10
N ASP A 107 8.65 -13.15 -18.28
CA ASP A 107 8.89 -11.71 -18.12
C ASP A 107 9.16 -10.97 -19.45
N SER A 108 9.87 -11.60 -20.38
CA SER A 108 10.16 -11.06 -21.72
C SER A 108 8.93 -10.88 -22.61
N VAL A 109 7.78 -11.46 -22.24
CA VAL A 109 6.54 -11.43 -23.02
C VAL A 109 5.47 -10.60 -22.32
N TRP A 110 5.66 -10.31 -21.02
CA TRP A 110 4.74 -9.51 -20.26
C TRP A 110 4.57 -8.12 -20.88
N SER A 111 3.33 -7.79 -21.22
CA SER A 111 2.96 -6.48 -21.74
C SER A 111 1.57 -6.11 -21.25
N ARG A 112 1.26 -4.81 -21.25
CA ARG A 112 -0.09 -4.31 -20.95
C ARG A 112 -1.13 -4.89 -21.92
N HIS A 113 -0.76 -5.03 -23.20
CA HIS A 113 -1.63 -5.56 -24.23
C HIS A 113 -2.07 -7.00 -23.91
N LEU A 114 -1.15 -7.82 -23.42
CA LEU A 114 -1.43 -9.20 -23.00
C LEU A 114 -2.45 -9.28 -21.84
N VAL A 115 -2.51 -8.26 -20.98
CA VAL A 115 -3.51 -8.19 -19.90
C VAL A 115 -4.89 -7.79 -20.43
N GLU A 116 -4.92 -6.85 -21.37
CA GLU A 116 -6.14 -6.39 -22.02
C GLU A 116 -6.75 -7.48 -22.92
N GLU A 117 -5.94 -8.42 -23.41
CA GLU A 117 -6.34 -9.58 -24.20
C GLU A 117 -6.73 -10.81 -23.36
N LEU A 118 -6.69 -10.72 -22.03
CA LEU A 118 -7.13 -11.84 -21.19
C LEU A 118 -8.61 -12.16 -21.48
N PRO A 119 -8.93 -13.43 -21.75
CA PRO A 119 -10.27 -13.82 -22.16
C PRO A 119 -11.30 -13.53 -21.07
N ILE A 120 -12.54 -13.26 -21.49
CA ILE A 120 -13.68 -13.21 -20.57
C ILE A 120 -13.82 -14.59 -19.95
N LEU A 121 -13.60 -14.67 -18.63
CA LEU A 121 -13.63 -15.93 -17.91
C LEU A 121 -15.07 -16.43 -17.77
N PRO A 122 -15.32 -17.74 -17.92
CA PRO A 122 -16.63 -18.32 -17.65
C PRO A 122 -17.13 -17.97 -16.23
N PRO A 123 -18.45 -17.77 -16.01
CA PRO A 123 -19.02 -17.48 -14.68
C PRO A 123 -18.74 -18.55 -13.61
N THR A 124 -18.39 -19.76 -14.04
CA THR A 124 -18.02 -20.90 -13.19
C THR A 124 -16.65 -20.72 -12.54
N VAL A 125 -15.76 -19.91 -13.13
CA VAL A 125 -14.42 -19.65 -12.61
C VAL A 125 -14.55 -18.87 -11.30
N LYS A 126 -14.08 -19.49 -10.23
CA LYS A 126 -14.05 -18.91 -8.89
C LYS A 126 -12.67 -18.37 -8.53
N ARG A 127 -11.63 -18.85 -9.20
CA ARG A 127 -10.26 -18.42 -8.92
C ARG A 127 -9.47 -18.24 -10.21
N THR A 128 -8.68 -17.18 -10.25
CA THR A 128 -7.75 -16.92 -11.34
C THR A 128 -6.43 -16.43 -10.78
N VAL A 129 -5.33 -16.98 -11.25
CA VAL A 129 -3.99 -16.49 -10.94
C VAL A 129 -3.33 -16.09 -12.24
N LEU A 130 -2.70 -14.94 -12.27
CA LEU A 130 -1.78 -14.55 -13.32
C LEU A 130 -0.45 -14.25 -12.65
N LEU A 131 0.60 -14.91 -13.12
CA LEU A 131 1.93 -14.79 -12.58
C LEU A 131 2.91 -14.42 -13.71
N VAL A 132 3.74 -13.42 -13.46
CA VAL A 132 4.83 -12.98 -14.32
C VAL A 132 6.14 -13.24 -13.62
N SER A 133 7.02 -14.00 -14.25
CA SER A 133 8.36 -14.33 -13.74
C SER A 133 9.26 -14.75 -14.91
N ASN A 134 10.53 -15.05 -14.66
CA ASN A 134 11.37 -15.74 -15.67
C ASN A 134 11.02 -17.24 -15.82
N LEU A 135 9.96 -17.71 -15.13
CA LEU A 135 9.45 -19.07 -15.12
C LEU A 135 10.45 -20.14 -14.62
N LEU A 136 11.57 -19.74 -14.02
CA LEU A 136 12.50 -20.66 -13.36
C LEU A 136 11.97 -21.10 -11.99
N LEU A 137 12.42 -22.26 -11.51
CA LEU A 137 11.96 -22.87 -10.26
C LEU A 137 12.12 -21.97 -9.02
N ASP A 138 13.19 -21.18 -9.01
CA ASP A 138 13.49 -20.17 -7.97
C ASP A 138 13.56 -18.75 -8.56
N GLY A 139 12.84 -18.52 -9.66
CA GLY A 139 12.79 -17.24 -10.34
C GLY A 139 12.10 -16.15 -9.50
N PRO A 140 12.57 -14.89 -9.55
CA PRO A 140 11.86 -13.80 -8.91
C PRO A 140 10.50 -13.58 -9.58
N GLU A 141 9.44 -13.49 -8.78
CA GLU A 141 8.12 -13.09 -9.24
C GLU A 141 8.08 -11.57 -9.41
N LEU A 142 7.82 -11.12 -10.64
CA LEU A 142 7.73 -9.70 -10.96
C LEU A 142 6.33 -9.16 -10.71
N VAL A 143 5.30 -9.92 -11.11
CA VAL A 143 3.91 -9.53 -10.94
C VAL A 143 3.09 -10.78 -10.64
N ARG A 144 2.17 -10.69 -9.68
CA ARG A 144 1.16 -11.69 -9.39
C ARG A 144 -0.19 -11.00 -9.25
N ILE A 145 -1.14 -11.36 -10.09
CA ILE A 145 -2.53 -10.98 -9.98
C ILE A 145 -3.30 -12.22 -9.53
N THR A 146 -4.18 -12.08 -8.56
CA THR A 146 -5.04 -13.16 -8.10
C THR A 146 -6.44 -12.64 -7.97
N TYR A 147 -7.38 -13.37 -8.54
CA TYR A 147 -8.79 -13.26 -8.28
C TYR A 147 -9.26 -14.51 -7.54
N ASP A 148 -10.00 -14.35 -6.46
CA ASP A 148 -10.64 -15.43 -5.72
C ASP A 148 -12.00 -14.95 -5.21
N ALA A 149 -13.06 -15.41 -5.87
CA ALA A 149 -14.45 -15.10 -5.56
C ALA A 149 -14.88 -15.63 -4.18
N ASN A 150 -14.16 -16.63 -3.64
CA ASN A 150 -14.46 -17.23 -2.34
C ASN A 150 -13.68 -16.58 -1.19
N ALA A 151 -12.78 -15.65 -1.49
CA ALA A 151 -11.98 -15.00 -0.47
C ALA A 151 -12.89 -14.20 0.50
N PRO A 152 -12.75 -14.39 1.82
CA PRO A 152 -13.62 -13.76 2.80
C PRO A 152 -13.44 -12.23 2.86
N ARG A 153 -12.28 -11.73 2.42
CA ARG A 153 -11.92 -10.31 2.35
C ARG A 153 -11.01 -10.11 1.15
N PHE A 154 -11.40 -9.20 0.25
CA PHE A 154 -10.77 -8.90 -1.04
C PHE A 154 -10.83 -10.06 -2.03
N THR A 155 -11.55 -9.86 -3.13
CA THR A 155 -11.61 -10.86 -4.20
C THR A 155 -10.49 -10.69 -5.21
N ALA A 156 -9.87 -9.51 -5.32
CA ALA A 156 -8.75 -9.27 -6.23
C ALA A 156 -7.49 -8.83 -5.46
N SER A 157 -6.32 -9.31 -5.87
CA SER A 157 -5.03 -8.86 -5.36
C SER A 157 -4.02 -8.74 -6.49
N LEU A 158 -3.16 -7.72 -6.42
CA LEU A 158 -2.01 -7.52 -7.31
C LEU A 158 -0.79 -7.33 -6.42
N VAL A 159 0.24 -8.15 -6.62
CA VAL A 159 1.56 -7.99 -6.01
C VAL A 159 2.54 -7.73 -7.14
N ALA A 160 3.38 -6.73 -7.02
CA ALA A 160 4.37 -6.38 -8.04
C ALA A 160 5.69 -5.96 -7.43
N ALA A 161 6.79 -6.43 -8.01
CA ALA A 161 8.14 -5.98 -7.74
C ALA A 161 8.58 -5.02 -8.86
N LEU A 162 8.57 -3.74 -8.53
CA LEU A 162 9.07 -2.65 -9.37
C LEU A 162 10.47 -2.24 -8.89
N ILE A 163 11.20 -1.49 -9.72
CA ILE A 163 12.54 -1.01 -9.37
C ILE A 163 12.46 -0.12 -8.11
N GLY A 164 12.90 -0.66 -6.97
CA GLY A 164 12.84 0.01 -5.67
C GLY A 164 11.46 0.01 -5.00
N LEU A 165 10.45 -0.71 -5.50
CA LEU A 165 9.13 -0.76 -4.86
C LEU A 165 8.53 -2.17 -4.92
N HIS A 166 8.22 -2.74 -3.76
CA HIS A 166 7.32 -3.87 -3.63
C HIS A 166 5.90 -3.38 -3.36
N LEU A 167 5.03 -3.49 -4.35
CA LEU A 167 3.65 -3.03 -4.28
C LEU A 167 2.70 -4.21 -4.04
N THR A 168 1.78 -4.06 -3.11
CA THR A 168 0.62 -4.93 -2.93
C THR A 168 -0.65 -4.08 -3.03
N VAL A 169 -1.57 -4.45 -3.90
CA VAL A 169 -2.88 -3.83 -4.02
C VAL A 169 -3.95 -4.90 -3.80
N LYS A 170 -4.97 -4.61 -3.00
CA LYS A 170 -6.09 -5.52 -2.75
C LYS A 170 -7.41 -4.81 -3.03
N GLY A 171 -8.28 -5.44 -3.81
CA GLY A 171 -9.59 -4.95 -4.22
C GLY A 171 -10.72 -5.86 -3.74
N TYR A 172 -11.89 -5.29 -3.46
CA TYR A 172 -13.03 -6.05 -2.99
C TYR A 172 -13.72 -6.80 -4.15
N GLY A 173 -13.67 -6.27 -5.37
CA GLY A 173 -14.28 -6.88 -6.57
C GLY A 173 -13.30 -7.07 -7.74
N VAL A 174 -13.66 -7.93 -8.69
CA VAL A 174 -12.99 -8.01 -10.03
C VAL A 174 -12.95 -6.64 -10.70
N THR A 175 -14.00 -5.85 -10.47
CA THR A 175 -14.12 -4.51 -11.03
C THR A 175 -12.89 -3.66 -10.70
N ASP A 176 -12.30 -3.81 -9.52
CA ASP A 176 -11.16 -3.01 -9.07
C ASP A 176 -9.87 -3.33 -9.85
N LEU A 177 -9.80 -4.47 -10.54
CA LEU A 177 -8.59 -4.94 -11.22
C LEU A 177 -8.04 -3.92 -12.22
N LEU A 178 -8.90 -3.29 -13.02
CA LEU A 178 -8.46 -2.28 -13.99
C LEU A 178 -7.82 -1.06 -13.32
N PHE A 179 -8.40 -0.61 -12.20
CA PHE A 179 -7.81 0.45 -11.38
C PHE A 179 -6.45 0.02 -10.83
N MET A 180 -6.35 -1.21 -10.30
CA MET A 180 -5.11 -1.77 -9.74
C MET A 180 -3.99 -1.85 -10.80
N LEU A 181 -4.31 -2.29 -12.01
CA LEU A 181 -3.39 -2.37 -13.15
C LEU A 181 -2.92 -1.00 -13.63
N ASN A 182 -3.79 0.00 -13.61
CA ASN A 182 -3.42 1.37 -13.97
C ASN A 182 -2.57 2.05 -12.91
N VAL A 183 -2.81 1.79 -11.62
CA VAL A 183 -1.90 2.21 -10.55
C VAL A 183 -0.53 1.56 -10.74
N HIS A 184 -0.49 0.24 -10.97
CA HIS A 184 0.77 -0.47 -11.27
C HIS A 184 1.51 0.17 -12.45
N SER A 185 0.83 0.41 -13.57
CA SER A 185 1.45 1.00 -14.76
C SER A 185 1.99 2.41 -14.51
N ALA A 186 1.26 3.23 -13.75
CA ALA A 186 1.72 4.57 -13.38
C ALA A 186 2.96 4.55 -12.49
N LEU A 187 3.11 3.52 -11.64
CA LEU A 187 4.25 3.36 -10.74
C LEU A 187 5.45 2.69 -11.40
N ALA A 188 5.23 1.78 -12.36
CA ALA A 188 6.29 1.10 -13.10
C ALA A 188 7.17 2.07 -13.91
N ALA A 189 6.64 3.24 -14.28
CA ALA A 189 7.38 4.31 -14.95
C ALA A 189 8.26 5.15 -14.01
N VAL A 190 8.27 4.87 -12.71
CA VAL A 190 9.00 5.64 -11.70
C VAL A 190 10.12 4.81 -11.10
N ALA A 191 11.31 5.42 -10.97
CA ALA A 191 12.42 4.84 -10.23
C ALA A 191 12.35 5.26 -8.76
N PHE A 192 12.15 4.29 -7.86
CA PHE A 192 12.12 4.51 -6.42
C PHE A 192 13.54 4.43 -5.83
N GLN A 193 13.83 5.26 -4.83
CA GLN A 193 15.20 5.44 -4.33
C GLN A 193 15.57 4.44 -3.23
N ALA A 194 14.60 4.02 -2.41
CA ALA A 194 14.79 3.02 -1.36
C ALA A 194 14.14 1.69 -1.76
N ARG A 195 14.38 0.61 -1.00
CA ARG A 195 13.54 -0.60 -1.06
C ARG A 195 12.20 -0.28 -0.40
N CYS A 196 11.33 0.36 -1.16
CA CYS A 196 10.02 0.80 -0.68
C CYS A 196 9.05 -0.38 -0.66
N GLU A 197 8.18 -0.41 0.35
CA GLU A 197 7.05 -1.33 0.40
C GLU A 197 5.76 -0.51 0.41
N GLY A 198 4.84 -0.80 -0.51
CA GLY A 198 3.57 -0.12 -0.62
C GLY A 198 2.41 -1.10 -0.57
N ARG A 199 1.39 -0.78 0.23
CA ARG A 199 0.15 -1.54 0.33
C ARG A 199 -1.04 -0.62 0.10
N ILE A 200 -1.88 -0.98 -0.85
CA ILE A 200 -3.12 -0.29 -1.20
C ILE A 200 -4.28 -1.26 -0.96
N GLU A 201 -5.27 -0.82 -0.20
CA GLU A 201 -6.48 -1.60 0.08
C GLU A 201 -7.71 -0.83 -0.34
N ILE A 202 -8.60 -1.47 -1.10
CA ILE A 202 -9.84 -0.89 -1.59
C ILE A 202 -10.99 -1.65 -0.95
N SER A 203 -11.75 -0.96 -0.12
CA SER A 203 -12.96 -1.49 0.50
C SER A 203 -14.10 -1.66 -0.51
N LYS A 204 -15.18 -2.32 -0.08
CA LYS A 204 -16.40 -2.49 -0.89
C LYS A 204 -17.02 -1.14 -1.28
N GLU A 205 -16.90 -0.14 -0.41
CA GLU A 205 -17.38 1.22 -0.59
C GLU A 205 -16.36 2.09 -1.36
N HIS A 206 -15.35 1.48 -1.99
CA HIS A 206 -14.29 2.16 -2.74
C HIS A 206 -13.46 3.17 -1.93
N SER A 207 -13.50 3.08 -0.60
CA SER A 207 -12.54 3.77 0.26
C SER A 207 -11.18 3.11 0.13
N VAL A 208 -10.16 3.92 -0.10
CA VAL A 208 -8.78 3.51 -0.34
C VAL A 208 -7.94 3.78 0.90
N GLY A 209 -7.29 2.73 1.41
CA GLY A 209 -6.24 2.83 2.40
C GLY A 209 -4.87 2.65 1.74
N LEU A 210 -3.93 3.53 2.05
CA LEU A 210 -2.55 3.47 1.57
C LEU A 210 -1.61 3.35 2.77
N ARG A 211 -0.76 2.31 2.76
CA ARG A 211 0.33 2.12 3.73
C ARG A 211 1.65 2.01 3.00
N MET A 212 2.64 2.76 3.43
CA MET A 212 3.95 2.86 2.79
C MET A 212 5.08 2.69 3.80
N SER A 213 6.17 2.05 3.39
CA SER A 213 7.47 2.08 4.08
C SER A 213 8.54 2.52 3.08
N GLY A 214 9.33 3.55 3.40
CA GLY A 214 10.35 4.08 2.47
C GLY A 214 10.64 5.56 2.67
N THR A 215 11.12 6.25 1.63
CA THR A 215 11.31 7.71 1.74
C THR A 215 9.97 8.44 1.68
N MET A 216 9.90 9.64 2.26
CA MET A 216 8.70 10.47 2.19
C MET A 216 8.36 10.87 0.75
N LYS A 217 9.39 11.08 -0.10
CA LYS A 217 9.23 11.34 -1.53
C LYS A 217 8.59 10.16 -2.28
N ASP A 218 8.98 8.93 -1.95
CA ASP A 218 8.40 7.71 -2.54
C ASP A 218 6.92 7.57 -2.14
N ALA A 219 6.62 7.72 -0.85
CA ALA A 219 5.24 7.69 -0.36
C ALA A 219 4.34 8.75 -1.03
N ARG A 220 4.84 9.98 -1.20
CA ARG A 220 4.18 11.06 -1.96
C ARG A 220 3.95 10.67 -3.42
N THR A 221 4.91 10.01 -4.05
CA THR A 221 4.81 9.55 -5.44
C THR A 221 3.70 8.51 -5.58
N VAL A 222 3.64 7.53 -4.68
CA VAL A 222 2.59 6.50 -4.68
C VAL A 222 1.21 7.11 -4.46
N LEU A 223 1.08 8.03 -3.51
CA LEU A 223 -0.13 8.81 -3.27
C LEU A 223 -0.59 9.54 -4.54
N LYS A 224 0.33 10.26 -5.22
CA LYS A 224 0.01 11.01 -6.44
C LYS A 224 -0.46 10.09 -7.56
N ALA A 225 0.23 8.97 -7.78
CA ALA A 225 -0.15 8.01 -8.81
C ALA A 225 -1.53 7.41 -8.52
N THR A 226 -1.75 6.94 -7.30
CA THR A 226 -3.02 6.33 -6.86
C THR A 226 -4.18 7.31 -7.04
N MET A 227 -4.05 8.55 -6.56
CA MET A 227 -5.12 9.53 -6.64
C MET A 227 -5.29 10.13 -8.04
N LYS A 228 -4.24 10.13 -8.88
CA LYS A 228 -4.38 10.48 -10.29
C LYS A 228 -5.20 9.41 -11.02
N THR A 229 -4.92 8.13 -10.78
CA THR A 229 -5.71 7.02 -11.35
C THR A 229 -7.15 7.07 -10.84
N ALA A 230 -7.37 7.28 -9.54
CA ALA A 230 -8.72 7.35 -8.95
C ALA A 230 -9.61 8.44 -9.58
N ARG A 231 -9.00 9.54 -10.03
CA ARG A 231 -9.68 10.68 -10.64
C ARG A 231 -9.79 10.58 -12.17
N ALA A 232 -9.31 9.50 -12.79
CA ALA A 232 -9.44 9.33 -14.25
C ALA A 232 -10.92 9.19 -14.65
N PRO A 233 -11.35 9.70 -15.82
CA PRO A 233 -12.75 9.71 -16.23
C PRO A 233 -13.42 8.33 -16.22
N GLU A 234 -12.66 7.30 -16.58
CA GLU A 234 -13.10 5.90 -16.59
C GLU A 234 -13.53 5.38 -15.20
N TYR A 235 -13.09 6.01 -14.10
CA TYR A 235 -13.46 5.63 -12.72
C TYR A 235 -14.42 6.61 -12.03
N ALA A 236 -14.89 7.65 -12.73
CA ALA A 236 -15.74 8.68 -12.14
C ALA A 236 -17.01 8.10 -11.46
N HIS A 237 -17.54 7.00 -12.00
CA HIS A 237 -18.71 6.30 -11.47
C HIS A 237 -18.48 5.54 -10.15
N ARG A 238 -17.22 5.28 -9.76
CA ARG A 238 -16.87 4.50 -8.56
C ARG A 238 -16.38 5.34 -7.39
N GLN A 239 -15.97 6.58 -7.65
CA GLN A 239 -15.61 7.57 -6.63
C GLN A 239 -14.58 7.08 -5.59
N TYR A 240 -13.49 6.46 -6.06
CA TYR A 240 -12.40 6.04 -5.16
C TYR A 240 -11.88 7.23 -4.34
N THR A 241 -11.91 7.09 -3.02
CA THR A 241 -11.57 8.15 -2.08
C THR A 241 -10.53 7.66 -1.09
N LEU A 242 -9.41 8.37 -0.93
CA LEU A 242 -8.40 8.02 0.06
C LEU A 242 -8.87 8.43 1.46
N THR A 243 -9.07 7.43 2.34
CA THR A 243 -9.52 7.65 3.73
C THR A 243 -8.44 7.35 4.75
N SER A 244 -7.41 6.60 4.39
CA SER A 244 -6.30 6.25 5.28
C SER A 244 -4.95 6.38 4.59
N PHE A 245 -4.00 7.04 5.25
CA PHE A 245 -2.62 7.17 4.82
C PHE A 245 -1.67 6.88 5.99
N VAL A 246 -0.90 5.80 5.87
CA VAL A 246 0.09 5.35 6.86
C VAL A 246 1.45 5.36 6.18
N VAL A 247 2.45 6.00 6.79
CA VAL A 247 3.81 6.02 6.25
C VAL A 247 4.84 5.81 7.35
N ASP A 248 5.66 4.78 7.15
CA ASP A 248 6.82 4.44 7.97
C ASP A 248 8.09 4.91 7.21
N VAL A 249 8.77 5.93 7.73
CA VAL A 249 9.94 6.57 7.11
C VAL A 249 11.21 6.21 7.89
N PRO A 250 12.12 5.38 7.34
CA PRO A 250 13.34 4.99 8.03
C PRO A 250 14.24 6.19 8.36
N GLN A 251 14.35 7.14 7.43
CA GLN A 251 15.16 8.33 7.57
C GLN A 251 14.57 9.48 6.73
N LEU A 252 14.45 10.66 7.34
CA LEU A 252 14.13 11.90 6.63
C LEU A 252 15.42 12.57 6.17
N TYR A 253 15.63 12.72 4.86
CA TYR A 253 16.91 13.19 4.31
C TYR A 253 16.93 14.69 4.05
N TYR A 254 15.81 15.23 3.56
CA TYR A 254 15.72 16.62 3.14
C TYR A 254 14.66 17.38 3.93
N ARG A 255 14.93 18.67 4.11
CA ARG A 255 14.11 19.62 4.86
C ARG A 255 12.64 19.65 4.42
N ASP A 256 12.39 19.72 3.12
CA ASP A 256 11.04 20.00 2.59
C ASP A 256 10.20 18.75 2.34
N GLU A 257 10.80 17.55 2.45
CA GLU A 257 10.15 16.28 2.12
C GLU A 257 8.84 16.06 2.88
N PHE A 258 8.83 16.42 4.17
CA PHE A 258 7.65 16.30 5.01
C PHE A 258 6.54 17.23 4.52
N ARG A 259 6.84 18.53 4.39
CA ARG A 259 5.89 19.56 3.95
C ARG A 259 5.29 19.23 2.59
N ASP A 260 6.15 18.91 1.62
CA ASP A 260 5.77 18.52 0.27
C ASP A 260 4.78 17.35 0.23
N CYS A 261 4.93 16.42 1.17
CA CYS A 261 4.03 15.28 1.32
C CYS A 261 2.69 15.70 1.91
N ILE A 262 2.68 16.51 2.98
CA ILE A 262 1.44 17.06 3.56
C ILE A 262 0.67 17.91 2.54
N ASP A 263 1.34 18.82 1.84
CA ASP A 263 0.75 19.66 0.78
C ASP A 263 0.12 18.80 -0.34
N THR A 264 0.83 17.75 -0.74
CA THR A 264 0.30 16.79 -1.71
C THR A 264 -0.95 16.09 -1.17
N MET A 265 -0.91 15.61 0.08
CA MET A 265 -2.06 14.97 0.72
C MET A 265 -3.26 15.89 0.78
N LEU A 266 -3.11 17.16 1.17
CA LEU A 266 -4.21 18.12 1.19
C LEU A 266 -4.89 18.25 -0.18
N SER A 267 -4.09 18.33 -1.25
CA SER A 267 -4.63 18.47 -2.61
C SER A 267 -5.25 17.18 -3.18
N LYS A 268 -4.73 16.01 -2.77
CA LYS A 268 -5.08 14.70 -3.35
C LYS A 268 -6.10 13.92 -2.52
N ALA A 269 -6.14 14.14 -1.22
CA ALA A 269 -6.95 13.42 -0.25
C ALA A 269 -7.51 14.39 0.82
N PRO A 270 -8.36 15.36 0.45
CA PRO A 270 -8.94 16.29 1.41
C PRO A 270 -9.84 15.61 2.45
N GLY A 271 -10.51 14.50 2.08
CA GLY A 271 -11.36 13.71 2.98
C GLY A 271 -10.62 12.63 3.77
N LEU A 272 -9.34 12.84 4.07
CA LEU A 272 -8.53 11.89 4.82
C LEU A 272 -9.06 11.76 6.26
N GLN A 273 -9.27 10.53 6.72
CA GLN A 273 -9.79 10.24 8.06
C GLN A 273 -8.71 9.68 8.99
N HIS A 274 -7.77 8.90 8.46
CA HIS A 274 -6.71 8.27 9.22
C HIS A 274 -5.35 8.69 8.68
N LEU A 275 -4.55 9.31 9.53
CA LEU A 275 -3.17 9.70 9.24
C LEU A 275 -2.24 9.10 10.29
N ASP A 276 -1.25 8.35 9.82
CA ASP A 276 -0.15 7.85 10.64
C ASP A 276 1.18 8.12 9.92
N ILE A 277 2.04 8.93 10.52
CA ILE A 277 3.39 9.20 10.03
C ILE A 277 4.37 8.83 11.13
N SER A 278 5.25 7.88 10.85
CA SER A 278 6.30 7.45 11.75
C SER A 278 7.66 7.69 11.09
N ILE A 279 8.50 8.52 11.70
CA ILE A 279 9.86 8.80 11.24
C ILE A 279 10.84 8.20 12.25
N CYS A 280 11.74 7.33 11.81
CA CYS A 280 12.66 6.63 12.70
C CYS A 280 13.94 7.43 12.98
N SER A 281 14.49 8.12 11.98
CA SER A 281 15.77 8.83 12.11
C SER A 281 15.86 10.06 11.18
N LEU A 282 16.87 10.90 11.40
CA LEU A 282 17.11 12.13 10.63
C LEU A 282 18.45 12.02 9.89
N GLY A 283 18.48 12.54 8.66
CA GLY A 283 19.71 12.73 7.90
C GLY A 283 20.59 13.83 8.49
N THR A 284 21.88 13.82 8.16
CA THR A 284 22.82 14.89 8.53
C THR A 284 22.44 16.24 7.93
N ASN A 285 21.74 16.21 6.80
CA ASN A 285 21.30 17.39 6.06
C ASN A 285 19.87 17.82 6.44
N GLU A 286 19.21 17.05 7.31
CA GLU A 286 17.91 17.41 7.84
C GLU A 286 18.09 18.56 8.83
N THR A 287 17.23 19.58 8.70
CA THR A 287 17.22 20.78 9.55
C THR A 287 15.86 20.84 10.23
N ASP A 288 15.75 21.57 11.34
CA ASP A 288 14.51 21.68 12.11
C ASP A 288 13.31 22.19 11.25
N ASP A 289 13.49 22.71 10.05
CA ASP A 289 12.46 23.42 9.27
C ASP A 289 11.31 22.60 8.63
N TRP A 290 11.18 21.30 8.91
CA TRP A 290 10.00 20.48 8.50
C TRP A 290 8.69 20.92 9.16
N MET A 291 8.78 21.85 10.12
CA MET A 291 7.75 22.31 11.05
C MET A 291 6.62 23.13 10.41
N GLU A 292 6.86 23.77 9.25
CA GLU A 292 5.78 24.41 8.50
C GLU A 292 4.79 23.38 7.95
N GLY A 293 5.27 22.18 7.61
CA GLY A 293 4.44 21.10 7.10
C GLY A 293 3.40 20.60 8.10
N LEU A 294 3.73 20.56 9.40
CA LEU A 294 2.78 20.12 10.42
C LEU A 294 1.58 21.06 10.57
N ARG A 295 1.79 22.38 10.43
CA ARG A 295 0.71 23.37 10.55
C ARG A 295 -0.34 23.22 9.46
N LEU A 296 0.05 22.67 8.31
CA LEU A 296 -0.87 22.37 7.21
C LEU A 296 -1.87 21.26 7.56
N LEU A 297 -1.62 20.45 8.59
CA LEU A 297 -2.57 19.42 9.04
C LEU A 297 -3.93 20.00 9.46
N VAL A 298 -3.98 21.31 9.77
CA VAL A 298 -5.23 22.05 10.03
C VAL A 298 -6.23 22.00 8.87
N GLY A 299 -5.76 21.75 7.64
CA GLY A 299 -6.59 21.69 6.43
C GLY A 299 -7.34 20.36 6.22
N PHE A 300 -7.07 19.32 7.03
CA PHE A 300 -7.83 18.06 6.96
C PHE A 300 -8.95 18.07 8.00
N HIS A 301 -10.15 18.41 7.58
CA HIS A 301 -11.29 18.58 8.49
C HIS A 301 -11.95 17.26 8.93
N ASP A 302 -11.73 16.19 8.16
CA ASP A 302 -12.36 14.89 8.37
C ASP A 302 -11.50 13.90 9.18
N LEU A 303 -10.37 14.36 9.74
CA LEU A 303 -9.48 13.50 10.52
C LEU A 303 -10.17 12.96 11.78
N ILE A 304 -10.14 11.64 11.91
CA ILE A 304 -10.61 10.85 13.05
C ILE A 304 -9.40 10.35 13.85
N HIS A 305 -8.37 9.87 13.15
CA HIS A 305 -7.15 9.35 13.76
C HIS A 305 -5.92 10.08 13.24
N VAL A 306 -5.16 10.67 14.14
CA VAL A 306 -3.89 11.36 13.86
C VAL A 306 -2.80 10.79 14.74
N HIS A 307 -1.75 10.27 14.12
CA HIS A 307 -0.54 9.81 14.79
C HIS A 307 0.68 10.35 14.05
N ILE A 308 1.50 11.14 14.74
CA ILE A 308 2.78 11.63 14.22
C ILE A 308 3.86 11.22 15.21
N ALA A 309 4.80 10.38 14.80
CA ALA A 309 5.97 9.99 15.57
C ALA A 309 7.25 10.48 14.89
N HIS A 310 8.13 11.13 15.66
CA HIS A 310 9.32 11.78 15.15
C HIS A 310 10.47 11.72 16.19
N PRO A 311 11.74 11.55 15.78
CA PRO A 311 12.84 11.35 16.73
C PRO A 311 13.14 12.57 17.62
N ARG A 312 12.88 13.79 17.13
CA ARG A 312 12.92 15.05 17.90
C ARG A 312 11.51 15.49 18.31
N PRO A 313 11.32 16.25 19.40
CA PRO A 313 10.00 16.80 19.73
C PRO A 313 9.40 17.59 18.56
N LEU A 314 8.07 17.70 18.49
CA LEU A 314 7.46 18.54 17.44
C LEU A 314 7.62 20.00 17.86
N ASN A 315 8.05 20.87 16.95
CA ASN A 315 8.10 22.32 17.23
C ASN A 315 6.71 22.96 17.06
N LEU A 316 5.83 22.61 17.99
CA LEU A 316 4.45 23.05 18.03
C LEU A 316 4.20 23.77 19.35
N SER A 317 3.46 24.87 19.27
CA SER A 317 2.99 25.64 20.41
C SER A 317 1.61 25.18 20.86
N ASP A 318 1.20 25.57 22.07
CA ASP A 318 -0.17 25.34 22.55
C ASP A 318 -1.24 25.96 21.62
N ALA A 319 -0.90 27.05 20.92
CA ALA A 319 -1.78 27.69 19.94
C ALA A 319 -1.94 26.85 18.66
N ASP A 320 -0.86 26.20 18.20
CA ASP A 320 -0.94 25.25 17.09
C ASP A 320 -1.87 24.08 17.44
N LEU A 321 -1.77 23.55 18.67
CA LEU A 321 -2.66 22.50 19.16
C LEU A 321 -4.13 22.95 19.20
N SER A 322 -4.39 24.16 19.71
CA SER A 322 -5.72 24.78 19.69
C SER A 322 -6.29 24.82 18.26
N HIS A 323 -5.51 25.31 17.30
CA HIS A 323 -5.93 25.36 15.89
C HIS A 323 -6.24 23.97 15.33
N PHE A 324 -5.41 22.97 15.62
CA PHE A 324 -5.67 21.60 15.19
C PHE A 324 -6.97 21.04 15.75
N LEU A 325 -7.20 21.16 17.06
CA LEU A 325 -8.41 20.60 17.70
C LEU A 325 -9.70 21.27 17.21
N ARG A 326 -9.67 22.57 16.90
CA ARG A 326 -10.80 23.29 16.29
C ARG A 326 -11.12 22.82 14.88
N SER A 327 -10.10 22.40 14.13
CA SER A 327 -10.24 21.89 12.76
C SER A 327 -10.65 20.43 12.72
N TRP A 328 -10.10 19.58 13.59
CA TRP A 328 -10.35 18.14 13.61
C TRP A 328 -11.56 17.82 14.48
N ARG A 329 -12.74 18.30 14.08
CA ARG A 329 -13.97 18.23 14.89
C ARG A 329 -14.47 16.83 15.19
N ASN A 330 -13.97 15.83 14.45
CA ASN A 330 -14.33 14.42 14.59
C ASN A 330 -13.16 13.59 15.13
N ALA A 331 -12.06 14.20 15.58
CA ALA A 331 -10.91 13.45 16.06
C ALA A 331 -11.28 12.60 17.28
N GLU A 332 -10.96 11.31 17.22
CA GLU A 332 -11.11 10.35 18.31
C GLU A 332 -9.76 9.99 18.93
N HIS A 333 -8.70 10.00 18.11
CA HIS A 333 -7.36 9.64 18.52
C HIS A 333 -6.35 10.67 18.02
N VAL A 334 -5.70 11.37 18.94
CA VAL A 334 -4.65 12.35 18.63
C VAL A 334 -3.37 11.96 19.38
N SER A 335 -2.32 11.66 18.63
CA SER A 335 -1.00 11.35 19.17
C SER A 335 0.06 12.19 18.48
N LEU A 336 0.55 13.21 19.18
CA LEU A 336 1.53 14.17 18.69
C LEU A 336 2.86 13.93 19.38
N ASN A 337 3.62 13.00 18.79
CA ASN A 337 5.00 12.64 19.09
C ASN A 337 5.35 12.30 20.55
N PRO A 338 4.63 11.35 21.17
CA PRO A 338 4.79 11.05 22.60
C PRO A 338 6.12 10.36 22.96
N LYS A 339 7.00 10.02 22.01
CA LYS A 339 8.25 9.27 22.31
C LYS A 339 9.52 9.97 21.83
N ALA A 340 9.47 11.28 21.68
CA ALA A 340 10.62 12.04 21.23
C ALA A 340 11.84 11.93 22.19
N SER A 341 13.04 11.98 21.61
CA SER A 341 14.30 11.99 22.38
C SER A 341 14.57 13.38 22.97
N ALA A 342 14.56 13.48 24.30
CA ALA A 342 14.89 14.71 25.02
C ALA A 342 16.35 15.17 24.80
N ALA A 343 17.25 14.25 24.40
CA ALA A 343 18.65 14.56 24.14
C ALA A 343 18.86 15.40 22.86
N MET A 344 17.86 15.50 21.99
CA MET A 344 17.95 16.16 20.68
C MET A 344 17.24 17.51 20.63
N ILE A 345 16.95 18.13 21.78
CA ILE A 345 16.23 19.41 21.85
C ILE A 345 17.18 20.57 21.56
N SER A 346 16.85 21.37 20.55
CA SER A 346 17.58 22.61 20.24
C SER A 346 17.09 23.76 21.13
N ARG A 347 17.98 24.72 21.44
CA ARG A 347 17.66 25.85 22.35
C ARG A 347 16.52 26.75 21.85
N SER A 348 16.22 26.72 20.55
CA SER A 348 15.17 27.52 19.89
C SER A 348 13.85 26.78 19.71
N GLN A 349 13.74 25.52 20.15
CA GLN A 349 12.57 24.70 19.92
C GLN A 349 11.39 25.11 20.81
N VAL A 350 10.26 25.45 20.19
CA VAL A 350 8.96 25.65 20.88
C VAL A 350 8.34 24.27 21.10
N MET A 351 7.78 24.03 22.27
CA MET A 351 7.16 22.75 22.61
C MET A 351 5.84 23.01 23.33
N PHE A 352 4.98 22.01 23.35
CA PHE A 352 3.79 22.04 24.19
C PHE A 352 4.19 22.22 25.64
N THR A 353 3.49 23.13 26.31
CA THR A 353 3.67 23.37 27.74
C THR A 353 2.59 22.65 28.53
N THR A 354 2.62 22.75 29.86
CA THR A 354 1.53 22.20 30.69
C THR A 354 0.14 22.74 30.32
N ASN A 355 0.06 23.91 29.69
CA ASN A 355 -1.18 24.51 29.23
C ASN A 355 -1.79 23.82 28.01
N ALA A 356 -1.04 23.02 27.26
CA ALA A 356 -1.59 22.17 26.21
C ALA A 356 -2.73 21.28 26.75
N LEU A 357 -2.65 20.83 28.00
CA LEU A 357 -3.71 20.04 28.65
C LEU A 357 -4.99 20.86 28.85
N ASN A 358 -4.89 22.15 29.20
CA ASN A 358 -6.05 23.04 29.30
C ASN A 358 -6.68 23.27 27.92
N VAL A 359 -5.83 23.52 26.91
CA VAL A 359 -6.28 23.68 25.52
C VAL A 359 -7.08 22.45 25.08
N VAL A 360 -6.57 21.25 25.35
CA VAL A 360 -7.29 20.02 25.04
C VAL A 360 -8.59 19.92 25.83
N ALA A 361 -8.58 20.17 27.14
CA ALA A 361 -9.80 20.10 27.95
C ALA A 361 -10.90 21.06 27.47
N TYR A 362 -10.52 22.21 26.92
CA TYR A 362 -11.45 23.24 26.45
C TYR A 362 -11.88 23.07 24.99
N GLU A 363 -10.95 22.71 24.10
CA GLU A 363 -11.16 22.78 22.65
C GLU A 363 -11.25 21.42 21.96
N ALA A 364 -10.94 20.33 22.65
CA ALA A 364 -11.05 19.01 22.05
C ALA A 364 -12.50 18.71 21.63
N PRO A 365 -12.67 18.01 20.50
CA PRO A 365 -13.98 17.52 20.12
C PRO A 365 -14.48 16.49 21.14
N ARG A 366 -15.81 16.42 21.32
CA ARG A 366 -16.46 15.47 22.24
C ARG A 366 -16.17 13.99 21.90
N SER A 367 -15.79 13.73 20.64
CA SER A 367 -15.38 12.43 20.12
C SER A 367 -14.01 11.98 20.65
N LEU A 368 -13.16 12.89 21.16
CA LEU A 368 -11.81 12.54 21.59
C LEU A 368 -11.84 11.47 22.69
N ARG A 369 -11.21 10.33 22.42
CA ARG A 369 -11.06 9.19 23.34
C ARG A 369 -9.62 8.97 23.77
N HIS A 370 -8.67 9.32 22.92
CA HIS A 370 -7.26 9.04 23.15
C HIS A 370 -6.38 10.24 22.83
N LEU A 371 -5.56 10.63 23.81
CA LEU A 371 -4.62 11.73 23.69
C LEU A 371 -3.20 11.25 24.04
N ARG A 372 -2.22 11.51 23.17
CA ARG A 372 -0.80 11.39 23.51
C ARG A 372 -0.02 12.65 23.14
N LEU A 373 0.76 13.18 24.08
CA LEU A 373 1.53 14.41 23.89
C LEU A 373 2.94 14.31 24.49
N PHE A 374 3.89 15.01 23.88
CA PHE A 374 5.18 15.36 24.49
C PHE A 374 5.11 16.79 25.04
N VAL A 375 5.34 16.96 26.35
CA VAL A 375 5.09 18.22 27.07
C VAL A 375 6.32 18.65 27.86
N ASP A 376 6.68 19.92 27.78
CA ASP A 376 7.63 20.58 28.67
C ASP A 376 6.95 20.87 30.02
N ALA A 377 7.28 20.05 31.03
CA ALA A 377 6.63 20.09 32.34
C ALA A 377 7.14 21.24 33.22
N ASP A 378 8.29 21.82 32.88
CA ASP A 378 8.90 22.93 33.62
C ASP A 378 8.43 24.30 33.10
N LYS A 379 7.76 24.33 31.94
CA LYS A 379 7.11 25.53 31.40
C LYS A 379 5.62 25.54 31.66
N VAL A 380 5.15 26.63 32.28
CA VAL A 380 3.74 26.93 32.48
C VAL A 380 3.37 28.10 31.56
N SER A 381 2.32 27.98 30.76
CA SER A 381 1.95 29.03 29.80
C SER A 381 1.29 30.26 30.43
N VAL A 382 1.31 31.33 29.64
CA VAL A 382 0.97 32.74 29.91
C VAL A 382 -0.52 32.98 30.19
N PHE A 383 -1.40 31.99 29.95
CA PHE A 383 -2.84 32.09 30.14
C PHE A 383 -3.30 31.40 31.44
N GLY A 384 -4.02 32.14 32.29
CA GLY A 384 -4.47 31.66 33.60
C GLY A 384 -5.44 30.47 33.52
N THR A 385 -5.34 29.57 34.49
CA THR A 385 -6.06 28.28 34.60
C THR A 385 -7.49 28.37 35.15
N ARG A 386 -8.10 29.56 35.24
CA ARG A 386 -9.41 29.71 35.89
C ARG A 386 -10.56 29.49 34.90
N GLY A 387 -11.42 28.51 35.20
CA GLY A 387 -12.73 28.34 34.54
C GLY A 387 -12.85 27.15 33.59
N PHE A 388 -11.85 26.26 33.50
CA PHE A 388 -11.95 25.08 32.64
C PHE A 388 -12.83 24.00 33.27
N SER A 389 -13.79 23.50 32.49
CA SER A 389 -14.60 22.33 32.87
C SER A 389 -13.88 21.05 32.46
N PRO A 390 -13.85 20.01 33.31
CA PRO A 390 -13.22 18.73 32.96
C PRO A 390 -13.83 18.10 31.70
N HIS A 391 -12.98 17.49 30.87
CA HIS A 391 -13.41 16.79 29.66
C HIS A 391 -13.64 15.31 29.97
N VAL A 392 -14.91 14.93 30.11
CA VAL A 392 -15.35 13.63 30.66
C VAL A 392 -15.27 12.47 29.65
N GLY A 393 -15.10 12.76 28.36
CA GLY A 393 -15.12 11.76 27.28
C GLY A 393 -13.79 11.10 26.90
N VAL A 394 -12.66 11.53 27.48
CA VAL A 394 -11.33 10.97 27.15
C VAL A 394 -11.09 9.73 28.00
N GLY A 395 -10.73 8.60 27.37
CA GLY A 395 -10.48 7.33 28.05
C GLY A 395 -9.01 7.08 28.37
N ASN A 396 -8.08 7.61 27.56
CA ASN A 396 -6.63 7.45 27.76
C ASN A 396 -5.89 8.76 27.52
N VAL A 397 -4.97 9.09 28.42
CA VAL A 397 -4.06 10.23 28.31
C VAL A 397 -2.64 9.75 28.59
N GLU A 398 -1.78 9.78 27.57
CA GLU A 398 -0.38 9.37 27.68
C GLU A 398 0.54 10.58 27.48
N LEU A 399 1.36 10.88 28.48
CA LEU A 399 2.21 12.06 28.48
C LEU A 399 3.68 11.66 28.56
N ARG A 400 4.48 12.23 27.67
CA ARG A 400 5.94 12.23 27.82
C ARG A 400 6.38 13.58 28.29
N LEU A 401 7.06 13.62 29.43
CA LEU A 401 7.40 14.87 30.10
C LEU A 401 8.88 15.17 29.94
N LEU A 402 9.17 16.37 29.44
CA LEU A 402 10.51 16.95 29.51
C LEU A 402 10.65 17.67 30.86
N THR A 403 11.31 17.01 31.80
CA THR A 403 11.75 17.61 33.07
C THR A 403 12.72 16.66 33.78
N ALA A 404 13.63 17.22 34.58
CA ALA A 404 14.41 16.46 35.55
C ALA A 404 13.81 16.53 36.97
N ASN A 405 12.71 17.27 37.16
CA ASN A 405 12.12 17.57 38.46
C ASN A 405 10.90 16.68 38.75
N PRO A 406 10.99 15.75 39.73
CA PRO A 406 9.86 14.88 40.09
C PRO A 406 8.64 15.62 40.66
N ARG A 407 8.79 16.89 41.07
CA ARG A 407 7.66 17.73 41.48
C ARG A 407 6.87 18.22 40.28
N SER A 408 7.55 18.61 39.20
CA SER A 408 6.91 19.03 37.94
C SER A 408 6.10 17.88 37.34
N VAL A 409 6.69 16.67 37.29
CA VAL A 409 5.99 15.44 36.86
C VAL A 409 4.68 15.26 37.63
N ARG A 410 4.75 15.21 38.97
CA ARG A 410 3.56 15.02 39.82
C ARG A 410 2.52 16.12 39.65
N ALA A 411 2.95 17.37 39.43
CA ALA A 411 2.03 18.49 39.20
C ALA A 411 1.27 18.33 37.88
N VAL A 412 1.97 17.99 36.80
CA VAL A 412 1.36 17.78 35.47
C VAL A 412 0.44 16.57 35.48
N MET A 413 0.84 15.47 36.11
CA MET A 413 0.00 14.27 36.21
C MET A 413 -1.29 14.55 36.99
N ARG A 414 -1.22 15.24 38.13
CA ARG A 414 -2.43 15.65 38.88
C ARG A 414 -3.32 16.60 38.09
N MET A 415 -2.72 17.50 37.31
CA MET A 415 -3.46 18.40 36.44
C MET A 415 -4.22 17.62 35.36
N ALA A 416 -3.56 16.65 34.71
CA ALA A 416 -4.21 15.78 33.73
C ALA A 416 -5.33 14.94 34.37
N GLU A 417 -5.12 14.35 35.54
CA GLU A 417 -6.17 13.62 36.28
C GLU A 417 -7.37 14.51 36.62
N GLY A 418 -7.13 15.77 37.00
CA GLY A 418 -8.20 16.74 37.29
C GLY A 418 -8.97 17.18 36.04
N LEU A 419 -8.28 17.34 34.90
CA LEU A 419 -8.89 17.77 33.63
C LEU A 419 -9.59 16.61 32.90
N PHE A 420 -9.15 15.38 33.11
CA PHE A 420 -9.65 14.17 32.44
C PHE A 420 -10.00 13.07 33.48
N PRO A 421 -11.03 13.29 34.31
CA PRO A 421 -11.29 12.47 35.50
C PRO A 421 -11.66 11.00 35.21
N ASN A 422 -12.09 10.70 33.99
CA ASN A 422 -12.40 9.34 33.55
C ASN A 422 -11.27 8.67 32.76
N ALA A 423 -10.19 9.40 32.47
CA ALA A 423 -9.10 8.87 31.67
C ALA A 423 -8.12 8.08 32.52
N ARG A 424 -7.56 7.02 31.94
CA ARG A 424 -6.31 6.46 32.42
C ARG A 424 -5.17 7.41 32.03
N VAL A 425 -4.66 8.13 33.01
CA VAL A 425 -3.52 9.04 32.84
C VAL A 425 -2.21 8.29 33.13
N MET A 426 -1.25 8.34 32.22
CA MET A 426 0.05 7.67 32.40
C MET A 426 1.21 8.46 31.78
N GLU A 427 2.37 8.35 32.43
CA GLU A 427 3.65 8.80 31.91
C GLU A 427 4.29 7.69 31.07
N VAL A 428 4.78 8.00 29.87
CA VAL A 428 5.28 7.01 28.88
C VAL A 428 6.75 7.17 28.48
#